data_AF-W5KGJ5-F1
#
_entry.id   AF-W5KGJ5-F1
#
_cell.length_a   1.000
_cell.length_b   1.000
_cell.length_c   1.000
_cell.angle_alpha   90.00
_cell.angle_beta   90.00
_cell.angle_gamma   90.00
#
_symmetry.space_group_name_H-M   'P 1'
#
loop_
_entity.id
_entity.type
_entity.pdbx_description
1 polymer ?
#
loop_
_entity_poly.entity_id
_entity_poly.type
_entity_poly.pdbx_seq_one_letter_code
_entity_poly.pdbx_strand_id
1 'polypeptide(L)'
;MSERLRMAESGAQLLARIEGRQSLKDIEQHIFPEDGGPAQGDVVEFHGVEGSGKTEMLYHLLTHCILPKDSGGLEVEVVFVDTDYHFDMLRLVSILETRLTGAADENADGSESETEEAVRCCLRRLSVIHCSSSVQLLLTLHYLEGTICSRPSLCLLVIDSISAFYWMDRSSGGESLARQESNLRKCAELLNKLRRDYGIVVFATAHAVMRNYSSAAHGSSEPSGSTPSWKKNVMDFDKPYLCRTWQKILTHRLVFSKSEQSLEAVDQKQVFSVACSTVRTKGVKRCTFHVTEGGVQFIDEKLQK
;
A
#
# COMPACT_ATOMS: atom_id res chain seq x y z
N MET A 1 -4.07 28.22 -30.42
CA MET A 1 -4.06 28.89 -29.10
C MET A 1 -5.37 28.56 -28.43
N SER A 2 -5.39 27.53 -27.59
CA SER A 2 -6.59 27.17 -26.81
C SER A 2 -6.29 27.56 -25.37
N GLU A 3 -7.21 28.34 -24.81
CA GLU A 3 -7.11 29.04 -23.55
C GLU A 3 -6.77 28.08 -22.40
N ARG A 4 -5.68 28.39 -21.69
CA ARG A 4 -5.49 27.89 -20.33
C ARG A 4 -6.61 28.49 -19.49
N LEU A 5 -7.73 27.78 -19.33
CA LEU A 5 -8.63 28.00 -18.20
C LEU A 5 -7.75 27.86 -16.95
N ARG A 6 -7.36 28.99 -16.36
CA ARG A 6 -6.85 29.04 -14.99
C ARG A 6 -8.04 28.64 -14.13
N MET A 7 -8.14 27.35 -13.78
CA MET A 7 -9.05 26.94 -12.71
C MET A 7 -8.63 27.71 -11.47
N ALA A 8 -9.53 28.54 -10.95
CA ALA A 8 -9.34 29.20 -9.68
C ALA A 8 -9.26 28.10 -8.61
N GLU A 9 -8.17 28.11 -7.85
CA GLU A 9 -8.01 27.25 -6.67
C GLU A 9 -9.17 27.55 -5.71
N SER A 10 -9.87 26.51 -5.24
CA SER A 10 -10.90 26.70 -4.22
C SER A 10 -10.24 27.09 -2.90
N GLY A 11 -10.93 27.87 -2.05
CA GLY A 11 -10.38 28.24 -0.75
C GLY A 11 -9.99 27.04 0.10
N ALA A 12 -10.68 25.91 -0.06
CA ALA A 12 -10.34 24.66 0.63
C ALA A 12 -9.13 23.93 0.01
N GLN A 13 -8.92 24.02 -1.32
CA GLN A 13 -7.67 23.56 -1.96
C GLN A 13 -6.49 24.38 -1.45
N LEU A 14 -6.66 25.70 -1.36
CA LEU A 14 -5.65 26.60 -0.82
C LEU A 14 -5.35 26.28 0.65
N LEU A 15 -6.38 26.08 1.49
CA LEU A 15 -6.20 25.73 2.90
C LEU A 15 -5.55 24.37 3.09
N ALA A 16 -5.97 23.33 2.36
CA ALA A 16 -5.31 22.02 2.41
C ALA A 16 -3.83 22.12 2.03
N ARG A 17 -3.49 23.03 1.10
CA ARG A 17 -2.12 23.30 0.68
C ARG A 17 -1.33 24.18 1.65
N ILE A 18 -1.99 25.07 2.39
CA ILE A 18 -1.36 26.00 3.36
C ILE A 18 -1.20 25.36 4.74
N GLU A 19 -2.24 24.71 5.27
CA GLU A 19 -2.21 24.03 6.57
C GLU A 19 -1.29 22.81 6.52
N GLY A 20 -1.23 22.15 5.36
CA GLY A 20 -0.45 20.94 5.14
C GLY A 20 -1.06 19.73 5.85
N ARG A 21 -0.98 18.55 5.22
CA ARG A 21 -1.39 17.29 5.86
C ARG A 21 -0.28 16.78 6.78
N GLN A 22 -0.64 15.96 7.76
CA GLN A 22 0.36 15.31 8.58
C GLN A 22 1.29 14.44 7.72
N SER A 23 2.59 14.48 8.01
CA SER A 23 3.59 13.70 7.29
C SER A 23 3.45 12.21 7.59
N LEU A 24 3.55 11.37 6.55
CA LEU A 24 3.62 9.91 6.66
C LEU A 24 5.06 9.39 6.44
N LYS A 25 6.07 10.27 6.54
CA LYS A 25 7.47 9.92 6.26
C LYS A 25 7.94 8.76 7.16
N ASP A 26 7.48 8.74 8.40
CA ASP A 26 7.88 7.76 9.41
C ASP A 26 6.85 6.63 9.59
N ILE A 27 5.95 6.42 8.61
CA ILE A 27 4.88 5.41 8.70
C ILE A 27 5.41 3.99 8.94
N GLU A 28 6.59 3.66 8.41
CA GLU A 28 7.29 2.41 8.71
C GLU A 28 8.76 2.48 8.33
N GLN A 29 9.63 2.58 9.32
CA GLN A 29 11.07 2.72 9.13
C GLN A 29 11.73 1.43 8.64
N HIS A 30 11.13 0.25 8.81
CA HIS A 30 11.73 -1.01 8.36
C HIS A 30 11.60 -1.21 6.84
N ILE A 31 10.50 -0.72 6.23
CA ILE A 31 10.23 -0.94 4.81
C ILE A 31 10.79 0.17 3.91
N PHE A 32 10.79 1.42 4.38
CA PHE A 32 11.25 2.57 3.60
C PHE A 32 12.71 2.95 3.91
N PRO A 33 13.52 3.34 2.90
CA PRO A 33 14.89 3.78 3.13
C PRO A 33 14.93 5.02 4.05
N GLU A 34 16.06 5.21 4.74
CA GLU A 34 16.28 6.42 5.53
C GLU A 34 16.09 7.65 4.62
N ASP A 35 15.32 8.62 5.10
CA ASP A 35 14.88 9.81 4.35
C ASP A 35 14.06 9.56 3.06
N GLY A 36 13.71 8.30 2.76
CA GLY A 36 12.93 7.90 1.59
C GLY A 36 11.57 7.29 1.93
N GLY A 37 10.98 7.68 3.06
CA GLY A 37 9.59 7.38 3.38
C GLY A 37 8.58 8.21 2.57
N PRO A 38 7.31 7.80 2.51
CA PRO A 38 6.27 8.48 1.75
C PRO A 38 6.01 9.88 2.31
N ALA A 39 6.07 10.89 1.47
CA ALA A 39 5.61 12.23 1.79
C ALA A 39 4.31 12.58 1.06
N GLN A 40 3.74 13.73 1.39
CA GLN A 40 2.53 14.25 0.75
C GLN A 40 2.62 14.19 -0.78
N GLY A 41 1.57 13.67 -1.40
CA GLY A 41 1.50 13.52 -2.85
C GLY A 41 2.31 12.36 -3.43
N ASP A 42 2.86 11.46 -2.60
CA ASP A 42 3.50 10.24 -3.07
C ASP A 42 2.47 9.15 -3.40
N VAL A 43 2.85 8.28 -4.33
CA VAL A 43 2.10 7.07 -4.70
C VAL A 43 3.00 5.86 -4.49
N VAL A 44 2.51 4.91 -3.69
CA VAL A 44 3.21 3.70 -3.25
C VAL A 44 2.50 2.47 -3.82
N GLU A 45 3.21 1.69 -4.62
CA GLU A 45 2.69 0.43 -5.18
C GLU A 45 3.21 -0.77 -4.38
N PHE A 46 2.30 -1.62 -3.93
CA PHE A 46 2.59 -2.92 -3.33
C PHE A 46 2.40 -4.01 -4.38
N HIS A 47 3.50 -4.49 -4.94
CA HIS A 47 3.50 -5.46 -6.04
C HIS A 47 3.89 -6.85 -5.54
N GLY A 48 3.17 -7.89 -5.94
CA GLY A 48 3.53 -9.25 -5.56
C GLY A 48 2.43 -10.27 -5.87
N VAL A 49 2.77 -11.56 -5.81
CA VAL A 49 1.81 -12.65 -6.01
C VAL A 49 0.81 -12.71 -4.87
N GLU A 50 -0.33 -13.36 -5.08
CA GLU A 50 -1.28 -13.63 -4.01
C GLU A 50 -0.61 -14.39 -2.86
N GLY A 51 -1.02 -14.10 -1.62
CA GLY A 51 -0.44 -14.71 -0.43
C GLY A 51 1.01 -14.28 -0.12
N SER A 52 1.56 -13.24 -0.78
CA SER A 52 2.90 -12.71 -0.48
C SER A 52 2.96 -11.75 0.72
N GLY A 53 1.87 -11.58 1.48
CA GLY A 53 1.82 -10.70 2.66
C GLY A 53 1.49 -9.23 2.39
N LYS A 54 1.00 -8.88 1.19
CA LYS A 54 0.63 -7.48 0.83
C LYS A 54 -0.45 -6.91 1.75
N THR A 55 -1.56 -7.64 1.90
CA THR A 55 -2.72 -7.21 2.70
C THR A 55 -2.39 -7.14 4.19
N GLU A 56 -1.58 -8.08 4.70
CA GLU A 56 -1.08 -8.03 6.08
C GLU A 56 -0.19 -6.81 6.33
N MET A 57 0.68 -6.46 5.37
CA MET A 57 1.44 -5.22 5.45
C MET A 57 0.54 -3.98 5.36
N LEU A 58 -0.52 -4.00 4.55
CA LEU A 58 -1.51 -2.92 4.55
C LEU A 58 -2.18 -2.78 5.92
N TYR A 59 -2.62 -3.87 6.55
CA TYR A 59 -3.23 -3.80 7.88
C TYR A 59 -2.27 -3.28 8.95
N HIS A 60 -0.99 -3.67 8.87
CA HIS A 60 0.05 -3.13 9.74
C HIS A 60 0.16 -1.60 9.59
N LEU A 61 0.23 -1.09 8.36
CA LEU A 61 0.32 0.35 8.10
C LEU A 61 -0.97 1.10 8.46
N LEU A 62 -2.14 0.52 8.16
CA LEU A 62 -3.43 1.07 8.54
C LEU A 62 -3.53 1.23 10.05
N THR A 63 -3.17 0.18 10.79
CA THR A 63 -3.16 0.17 12.26
C THR A 63 -2.28 1.30 12.79
N HIS A 64 -1.06 1.44 12.27
CA HIS A 64 -0.16 2.51 12.69
C HIS A 64 -0.70 3.91 12.36
N CYS A 65 -1.39 4.08 11.22
CA CYS A 65 -2.03 5.34 10.87
C CYS A 65 -3.17 5.72 11.82
N ILE A 66 -4.04 4.76 12.16
CA ILE A 66 -5.24 5.00 12.97
C ILE A 66 -5.04 4.76 14.46
N LEU A 67 -3.84 4.43 14.94
CA LEU A 67 -3.56 4.44 16.38
C LEU A 67 -3.41 5.89 16.87
N PRO A 68 -3.69 6.19 18.16
CA PRO A 68 -3.35 7.47 18.77
C PRO A 68 -1.83 7.68 18.83
N LYS A 69 -1.39 8.94 18.86
CA LYS A 69 0.05 9.27 18.96
C LYS A 69 0.69 8.76 20.25
N ASP A 70 -0.04 8.82 21.35
CA ASP A 70 0.44 8.37 22.67
C ASP A 70 0.66 6.85 22.73
N SER A 71 -0.01 6.10 21.83
CA SER A 71 0.20 4.65 21.65
C SER A 71 1.20 4.34 20.53
N GLY A 72 1.93 5.34 20.02
CA GLY A 72 2.93 5.18 18.95
C GLY A 72 2.36 5.12 17.54
N GLY A 73 1.13 5.59 17.31
CA GLY A 73 0.56 5.78 15.97
C GLY A 73 0.71 7.19 15.41
N LEU A 74 0.09 7.43 14.26
CA LEU A 74 0.12 8.74 13.59
C LEU A 74 -1.12 9.58 13.83
N GLU A 75 -2.22 8.97 14.26
CA GLU A 75 -3.49 9.65 14.47
C GLU A 75 -4.08 10.37 13.25
N VAL A 76 -4.01 9.70 12.09
CA VAL A 76 -4.51 10.24 10.82
C VAL A 76 -5.74 9.48 10.33
N GLU A 77 -6.55 10.15 9.51
CA GLU A 77 -7.67 9.50 8.84
C GLU A 77 -7.22 8.80 7.55
N VAL A 78 -7.87 7.67 7.28
CA VAL A 78 -7.59 6.81 6.14
C VAL A 78 -8.87 6.40 5.43
N VAL A 79 -8.87 6.49 4.10
CA VAL A 79 -9.89 5.86 3.26
C VAL A 79 -9.30 4.61 2.64
N PHE A 80 -9.96 3.47 2.84
CA PHE A 80 -9.63 2.19 2.22
C PHE A 80 -10.66 1.86 1.15
N VAL A 81 -10.22 1.71 -0.09
CA VAL A 81 -11.04 1.26 -1.20
C VAL A 81 -10.72 -0.20 -1.48
N ASP A 82 -11.67 -1.07 -1.13
CA ASP A 82 -11.57 -2.50 -1.37
C ASP A 82 -12.23 -2.84 -2.71
N THR A 83 -11.44 -3.33 -3.65
CA THR A 83 -11.93 -3.72 -4.98
C THR A 83 -12.04 -5.23 -5.14
N ASP A 84 -11.38 -5.99 -4.28
CA ASP A 84 -11.32 -7.45 -4.35
C ASP A 84 -12.23 -8.10 -3.29
N TYR A 85 -12.89 -7.33 -2.41
CA TYR A 85 -13.76 -7.81 -1.32
C TYR A 85 -13.03 -8.71 -0.31
N HIS A 86 -11.73 -8.45 -0.11
CA HIS A 86 -10.87 -9.20 0.81
C HIS A 86 -10.57 -8.43 2.11
N PHE A 87 -11.13 -7.23 2.29
CA PHE A 87 -10.96 -6.49 3.55
C PHE A 87 -11.66 -7.24 4.70
N ASP A 88 -10.88 -7.56 5.74
CA ASP A 88 -11.30 -8.27 6.93
C ASP A 88 -11.21 -7.35 8.14
N MET A 89 -12.39 -6.88 8.58
CA MET A 89 -12.51 -6.00 9.72
C MET A 89 -12.09 -6.67 11.02
N LEU A 90 -12.38 -7.96 11.18
CA LEU A 90 -12.04 -8.71 12.40
C LEU A 90 -10.53 -8.86 12.52
N ARG A 91 -9.85 -9.14 11.40
CA ARG A 91 -8.39 -9.17 11.34
C ARG A 91 -7.77 -7.84 11.75
N LEU A 92 -8.29 -6.71 11.26
CA LEU A 92 -7.77 -5.39 11.64
C LEU A 92 -8.01 -5.09 13.13
N VAL A 93 -9.18 -5.42 13.66
CA VAL A 93 -9.51 -5.24 15.09
C VAL A 93 -8.59 -6.06 15.99
N SER A 94 -8.35 -7.32 15.67
CA SER A 94 -7.42 -8.18 16.43
C SER A 94 -6.00 -7.61 16.48
N ILE A 95 -5.52 -7.04 15.37
CA ILE A 95 -4.22 -6.35 15.32
C ILE A 95 -4.24 -5.08 16.19
N LEU A 96 -5.32 -4.28 16.12
CA LEU A 96 -5.48 -3.07 16.93
C LEU A 96 -5.49 -3.38 18.44
N GLU A 97 -6.28 -4.37 18.86
CA GLU A 97 -6.37 -4.80 20.25
C GLU A 97 -5.00 -5.24 20.78
N THR A 98 -4.28 -6.07 20.02
CA THR A 98 -2.93 -6.52 20.40
C THR A 98 -1.95 -5.35 20.54
N ARG A 99 -2.04 -4.32 19.68
CA ARG A 99 -1.18 -3.14 19.75
C ARG A 99 -1.51 -2.22 20.92
N LEU A 100 -2.79 -2.06 21.24
CA LEU A 100 -3.26 -1.22 22.34
C LEU A 100 -2.96 -1.87 23.71
N THR A 101 -3.15 -3.19 23.81
CA THR A 101 -2.86 -3.95 25.03
C THR A 101 -1.36 -4.12 25.26
N GLY A 102 -0.58 -4.44 24.22
CA GLY A 102 0.88 -4.58 24.34
C GLY A 102 1.63 -3.26 24.61
N ALA A 103 0.97 -2.11 24.44
CA ALA A 103 1.50 -0.79 24.81
C ALA A 103 1.16 -0.40 26.26
N ALA A 104 0.20 -1.07 26.90
CA ALA A 104 -0.06 -0.93 28.32
C ALA A 104 0.93 -1.81 29.09
N ASP A 105 1.59 -1.26 30.11
CA ASP A 105 2.46 -2.04 30.99
C ASP A 105 1.70 -3.27 31.51
N GLU A 106 2.38 -4.42 31.65
CA GLU A 106 1.81 -5.68 32.19
C GLU A 106 1.20 -5.54 33.61
N ASN A 107 1.29 -4.36 34.22
CA ASN A 107 0.74 -3.99 35.52
C ASN A 107 -0.49 -3.06 35.45
N ALA A 108 -0.94 -2.67 34.26
CA ALA A 108 -2.14 -1.86 34.09
C ALA A 108 -3.36 -2.78 33.97
N ASP A 109 -4.19 -2.79 35.01
CA ASP A 109 -5.51 -3.41 35.06
C ASP A 109 -6.50 -2.62 34.18
N GLY A 110 -6.16 -2.47 32.90
CA GLY A 110 -7.02 -1.82 31.91
C GLY A 110 -8.26 -2.68 31.71
N SER A 111 -9.43 -2.13 32.01
CA SER A 111 -10.67 -2.89 31.85
C SER A 111 -10.91 -3.20 30.36
N GLU A 112 -11.52 -4.36 30.06
CA GLU A 112 -11.90 -4.72 28.67
C GLU A 112 -12.70 -3.60 27.99
N SER A 113 -13.51 -2.87 28.76
CA SER A 113 -14.29 -1.72 28.31
C SER A 113 -13.44 -0.54 27.81
N GLU A 114 -12.27 -0.28 28.41
CA GLU A 114 -11.39 0.81 27.98
C GLU A 114 -10.71 0.48 26.65
N THR A 115 -10.33 -0.79 26.48
CA THR A 115 -9.74 -1.28 25.22
C THR A 115 -10.75 -1.21 24.08
N GLU A 116 -12.00 -1.62 24.31
CA GLU A 116 -13.06 -1.53 23.28
C GLU A 116 -13.28 -0.09 22.83
N GLU A 117 -13.32 0.86 23.76
CA GLU A 117 -13.53 2.27 23.42
C GLU A 117 -12.32 2.88 22.69
N ALA A 118 -11.10 2.49 23.07
CA ALA A 118 -9.89 2.87 22.35
C ALA A 118 -9.90 2.34 20.90
N VAL A 119 -10.29 1.08 20.69
CA VAL A 119 -10.48 0.50 19.35
C VAL A 119 -11.54 1.26 18.57
N ARG A 120 -12.71 1.55 19.17
CA ARG A 120 -13.77 2.34 18.54
C ARG A 120 -13.25 3.72 18.10
N CYS A 121 -12.48 4.40 18.94
CA CYS A 121 -11.86 5.69 18.61
C CYS A 121 -10.85 5.60 17.44
N CYS A 122 -10.11 4.50 17.32
CA CYS A 122 -9.25 4.22 16.17
C CYS A 122 -10.07 4.03 14.89
N LEU A 123 -11.12 3.20 14.94
CA LEU A 123 -11.95 2.87 13.79
C LEU A 123 -12.73 4.07 13.23
N ARG A 124 -13.05 5.09 14.04
CA ARG A 124 -13.66 6.34 13.56
C ARG A 124 -12.82 7.08 12.52
N ARG A 125 -11.51 6.83 12.48
CA ARG A 125 -10.56 7.41 11.52
C ARG A 125 -10.42 6.58 10.25
N LEU A 126 -11.05 5.41 10.16
CA LEU A 126 -11.06 4.55 8.99
C LEU A 126 -12.40 4.64 8.26
N SER A 127 -12.37 4.80 6.95
CA SER A 127 -13.55 4.68 6.08
C SER A 127 -13.29 3.63 5.01
N VAL A 128 -14.09 2.56 4.99
CA VAL A 128 -13.96 1.45 4.02
C VAL A 128 -15.04 1.58 2.95
N ILE A 129 -14.66 1.51 1.68
CA ILE A 129 -15.55 1.61 0.53
C ILE A 129 -15.29 0.44 -0.41
N HIS A 130 -16.34 -0.32 -0.73
CA HIS A 130 -16.22 -1.43 -1.68
C HIS A 130 -16.55 -1.00 -3.11
N CYS A 131 -15.73 -1.42 -4.07
CA CYS A 131 -15.97 -1.21 -5.49
C CYS A 131 -15.98 -2.55 -6.23
N SER A 132 -17.01 -2.76 -7.06
CA SER A 132 -17.21 -4.00 -7.83
C SER A 132 -16.83 -3.88 -9.31
N SER A 133 -16.48 -2.67 -9.77
CA SER A 133 -16.04 -2.43 -11.14
C SER A 133 -15.10 -1.24 -11.25
N SER A 134 -14.35 -1.17 -12.35
CA SER A 134 -13.46 -0.05 -12.68
C SER A 134 -14.20 1.28 -12.84
N VAL A 135 -15.45 1.24 -13.34
CA VAL A 135 -16.34 2.40 -13.43
C VAL A 135 -16.77 2.88 -12.05
N GLN A 136 -17.16 1.96 -11.15
CA GLN A 136 -17.51 2.30 -9.78
C GLN A 136 -16.30 2.91 -9.06
N LEU A 137 -15.10 2.34 -9.21
CA LEU A 137 -13.87 2.90 -8.65
C LEU A 137 -13.65 4.34 -9.13
N LEU A 138 -13.80 4.61 -10.43
CA LEU A 138 -13.64 5.95 -10.98
C LEU A 138 -14.65 6.95 -10.38
N LEU A 139 -15.92 6.55 -10.25
CA LEU A 139 -16.95 7.38 -9.63
C LEU A 139 -16.67 7.62 -8.14
N THR A 140 -16.23 6.60 -7.41
CA THR A 140 -15.81 6.70 -6.02
C THR A 140 -14.66 7.70 -5.86
N LEU A 141 -13.65 7.67 -6.74
CA LEU A 141 -12.55 8.63 -6.70
C LEU A 141 -13.02 10.08 -6.94
N HIS A 142 -14.00 10.28 -7.82
CA HIS A 142 -14.61 11.61 -8.01
C HIS A 142 -15.38 12.07 -6.77
N TYR A 143 -16.13 11.17 -6.13
CA TYR A 143 -16.82 11.46 -4.88
C TYR A 143 -15.83 11.81 -3.75
N LEU A 144 -14.73 11.06 -3.65
CA LEU A 144 -13.70 11.26 -2.64
C LEU A 144 -13.00 12.62 -2.75
N GLU A 145 -12.99 13.27 -3.93
CA GLU A 145 -12.46 14.63 -4.08
C GLU A 145 -13.10 15.60 -3.07
N GLY A 146 -14.43 15.53 -2.91
CA GLY A 146 -15.16 16.36 -1.94
C GLY A 146 -14.80 16.02 -0.49
N THR A 147 -14.67 14.74 -0.17
CA THR A 147 -14.29 14.25 1.17
C THR A 147 -12.87 14.65 1.55
N ILE A 148 -11.91 14.51 0.64
CA ILE A 148 -10.52 14.92 0.82
C ILE A 148 -10.43 16.43 1.04
N CYS A 149 -11.25 17.19 0.31
CA CYS A 149 -11.30 18.64 0.40
C CYS A 149 -11.86 19.14 1.75
N SER A 150 -12.80 18.42 2.35
CA SER A 150 -13.45 18.82 3.62
C SER A 150 -12.77 18.25 4.87
N ARG A 151 -11.90 17.25 4.73
CA ARG A 151 -11.24 16.55 5.84
C ARG A 151 -9.72 16.70 5.74
N PRO A 152 -9.11 17.71 6.39
CA PRO A 152 -7.65 17.90 6.36
C PRO A 152 -6.89 16.76 7.08
N SER A 153 -7.53 16.07 8.03
CA SER A 153 -7.01 14.89 8.73
C SER A 153 -6.84 13.66 7.82
N LEU A 154 -7.51 13.60 6.68
CA LEU A 154 -7.41 12.49 5.71
C LEU A 154 -6.07 12.52 4.97
N CYS A 155 -5.11 11.75 5.44
CA CYS A 155 -3.74 11.78 4.89
C CYS A 155 -3.47 10.65 3.88
N LEU A 156 -4.23 9.56 3.97
CA LEU A 156 -3.96 8.32 3.24
C LEU A 156 -5.19 7.79 2.50
N LEU A 157 -5.01 7.47 1.22
CA LEU A 157 -5.95 6.69 0.40
C LEU A 157 -5.30 5.34 0.07
N VAL A 158 -5.92 4.25 0.50
CA VAL A 158 -5.51 2.88 0.18
C VAL A 158 -6.45 2.29 -0.86
N ILE A 159 -5.90 1.60 -1.87
CA ILE A 159 -6.66 0.87 -2.90
C ILE A 159 -6.15 -0.57 -2.97
N ASP A 160 -6.94 -1.52 -2.49
CA ASP A 160 -6.61 -2.95 -2.55
C ASP A 160 -7.63 -3.67 -3.45
N SER A 161 -7.37 -3.88 -4.74
CA SER A 161 -6.18 -3.60 -5.55
C SER A 161 -6.44 -2.69 -6.75
N ILE A 162 -5.47 -1.88 -7.17
CA ILE A 162 -5.60 -1.05 -8.39
C ILE A 162 -5.68 -1.91 -9.66
N SER A 163 -5.22 -3.16 -9.57
CA SER A 163 -5.20 -4.13 -10.66
C SER A 163 -6.45 -5.00 -10.78
N ALA A 164 -7.38 -4.95 -9.82
CA ALA A 164 -8.51 -5.88 -9.71
C ALA A 164 -9.29 -6.06 -11.02
N PHE A 165 -9.59 -4.96 -11.71
CA PHE A 165 -10.41 -4.96 -12.91
C PHE A 165 -9.62 -5.12 -14.22
N TYR A 166 -8.31 -5.38 -14.15
CA TYR A 166 -7.44 -5.41 -15.32
C TYR A 166 -7.96 -6.35 -16.42
N TRP A 167 -8.30 -7.60 -16.08
CA TRP A 167 -8.77 -8.58 -17.06
C TRP A 167 -10.14 -8.27 -17.63
N MET A 168 -11.04 -7.74 -16.79
CA MET A 168 -12.39 -7.34 -17.19
C MET A 168 -12.33 -6.16 -18.17
N ASP A 169 -11.53 -5.14 -17.86
CA ASP A 169 -11.34 -3.97 -18.73
C ASP A 169 -10.69 -4.38 -20.06
N ARG A 170 -9.69 -5.29 -20.02
CA ARG A 170 -9.03 -5.85 -21.21
C ARG A 170 -10.00 -6.61 -22.11
N SER A 171 -10.90 -7.40 -21.54
CA SER A 171 -11.93 -8.10 -22.30
C SER A 171 -12.94 -7.12 -22.92
N SER A 172 -13.40 -6.13 -22.14
CA SER A 172 -14.40 -5.15 -22.59
C SER A 172 -13.90 -4.18 -23.68
N GLY A 173 -12.58 -3.93 -23.73
CA GLY A 173 -11.97 -2.96 -24.65
C GLY A 173 -11.85 -3.42 -26.11
N GLY A 174 -12.16 -4.69 -26.42
CA GLY A 174 -11.99 -5.26 -27.76
C GLY A 174 -10.52 -5.24 -28.20
N GLU A 175 -10.26 -4.95 -29.47
CA GLU A 175 -8.89 -4.94 -30.04
C GLU A 175 -8.07 -3.68 -29.69
N SER A 176 -8.71 -2.63 -29.18
CA SER A 176 -8.05 -1.35 -28.94
C SER A 176 -7.45 -1.29 -27.54
N LEU A 177 -6.12 -1.32 -27.44
CA LEU A 177 -5.41 -1.12 -26.17
C LEU A 177 -5.81 0.19 -25.46
N ALA A 178 -6.10 1.24 -26.23
CA ALA A 178 -6.55 2.51 -25.68
C ALA A 178 -7.86 2.39 -24.89
N ARG A 179 -8.81 1.59 -25.40
CA ARG A 179 -10.10 1.29 -24.75
C ARG A 179 -9.92 0.31 -23.60
N GLN A 180 -9.13 -0.74 -23.79
CA GLN A 180 -8.79 -1.73 -22.76
C GLN A 180 -8.21 -1.09 -21.49
N GLU A 181 -7.42 -0.03 -21.63
CA GLU A 181 -6.79 0.67 -20.50
C GLU A 181 -7.50 1.97 -20.11
N SER A 182 -8.64 2.28 -20.73
CA SER A 182 -9.31 3.59 -20.58
C SER A 182 -9.69 3.88 -19.13
N ASN A 183 -10.29 2.91 -18.43
CA ASN A 183 -10.79 3.14 -17.07
C ASN A 183 -9.62 3.33 -16.09
N LEU A 184 -8.65 2.41 -16.08
CA LEU A 184 -7.45 2.56 -15.26
C LEU A 184 -6.67 3.85 -15.57
N ARG A 185 -6.59 4.26 -16.84
CA ARG A 185 -5.97 5.53 -17.24
C ARG A 185 -6.66 6.72 -16.59
N LYS A 186 -8.00 6.78 -16.64
CA LYS A 186 -8.80 7.83 -16.00
C LYS A 186 -8.63 7.82 -14.47
N CYS A 187 -8.64 6.63 -13.84
CA CYS A 187 -8.37 6.51 -12.40
C CYS A 187 -6.98 7.05 -12.05
N ALA A 188 -5.94 6.67 -12.80
CA ALA A 188 -4.58 7.15 -12.57
C ALA A 188 -4.45 8.67 -12.80
N GLU A 189 -5.12 9.23 -13.81
CA GLU A 189 -5.17 10.69 -14.04
C GLU A 189 -5.83 11.42 -12.87
N LEU A 190 -6.94 10.89 -12.37
CA LEU A 190 -7.66 11.47 -11.23
C LEU A 190 -6.87 11.36 -9.93
N LEU A 191 -6.28 10.19 -9.63
CA LEU A 191 -5.39 10.01 -8.48
C LEU A 191 -4.22 11.00 -8.54
N ASN A 192 -3.63 11.18 -9.73
CA ASN A 192 -2.57 12.15 -9.95
C ASN A 192 -3.01 13.60 -9.70
N LYS A 193 -4.25 13.94 -10.03
CA LYS A 193 -4.85 15.24 -9.67
C LYS A 193 -5.01 15.35 -8.16
N LEU A 194 -5.69 14.39 -7.52
CA LEU A 194 -5.98 14.41 -6.09
C LEU A 194 -4.71 14.53 -5.24
N ARG A 195 -3.69 13.72 -5.54
CA ARG A 195 -2.43 13.71 -4.79
C ARG A 195 -1.60 14.98 -4.97
N ARG A 196 -1.72 15.70 -6.11
CA ARG A 196 -1.05 17.00 -6.33
C ARG A 196 -1.80 18.16 -5.70
N ASP A 197 -3.12 18.17 -5.86
CA ASP A 197 -3.96 19.31 -5.47
C ASP A 197 -4.19 19.32 -3.95
N TYR A 198 -4.27 18.14 -3.33
CA TYR A 198 -4.59 17.99 -1.90
C TYR A 198 -3.45 17.39 -1.07
N GLY A 199 -2.32 16.99 -1.67
CA GLY A 199 -1.19 16.43 -0.94
C GLY A 199 -1.45 15.08 -0.27
N ILE A 200 -2.51 14.35 -0.65
CA ILE A 200 -2.79 13.02 -0.10
C ILE A 200 -1.75 11.99 -0.56
N VAL A 201 -1.44 11.03 0.31
CA VAL A 201 -0.60 9.88 -0.04
C VAL A 201 -1.49 8.73 -0.52
N VAL A 202 -1.09 8.05 -1.58
CA VAL A 202 -1.85 6.93 -2.16
C VAL A 202 -1.05 5.65 -2.02
N PHE A 203 -1.64 4.63 -1.39
CA PHE A 203 -1.13 3.27 -1.37
C PHE A 203 -2.03 2.40 -2.24
N ALA A 204 -1.44 1.57 -3.10
CA ALA A 204 -2.22 0.67 -3.91
C ALA A 204 -1.52 -0.67 -4.07
N THR A 205 -2.27 -1.77 -3.98
CA THR A 205 -1.74 -3.09 -4.29
C THR A 205 -1.92 -3.39 -5.77
N ALA A 206 -0.96 -4.12 -6.34
CA ALA A 206 -1.00 -4.64 -7.68
C ALA A 206 -0.62 -6.13 -7.66
N HIS A 207 -1.45 -6.96 -8.27
CA HIS A 207 -1.17 -8.38 -8.40
C HIS A 207 -0.06 -8.63 -9.43
N ALA A 208 0.85 -9.54 -9.13
CA ALA A 208 1.89 -10.00 -10.04
C ALA A 208 1.34 -10.99 -11.07
N VAL A 209 0.76 -10.46 -12.15
CA VAL A 209 0.05 -11.28 -13.15
C VAL A 209 0.94 -11.74 -14.32
N MET A 210 1.92 -10.93 -14.73
CA MET A 210 2.76 -11.23 -15.89
C MET A 210 4.11 -11.83 -15.48
N ARG A 211 4.41 -13.03 -15.99
CA ARG A 211 5.74 -13.64 -15.86
C ARG A 211 6.73 -13.15 -16.93
N ASN A 212 7.96 -12.89 -16.52
CA ASN A 212 9.13 -12.64 -17.37
C ASN A 212 9.66 -13.98 -17.90
N TYR A 213 9.09 -14.48 -18.99
CA TYR A 213 9.60 -15.68 -19.67
C TYR A 213 10.96 -15.47 -20.37
N SER A 214 11.46 -14.23 -20.44
CA SER A 214 12.73 -13.89 -21.09
C SER A 214 13.98 -14.44 -20.36
N SER A 215 13.91 -14.75 -19.06
CA SER A 215 15.04 -15.39 -18.36
C SER A 215 15.11 -16.90 -18.61
N ALA A 216 14.01 -17.53 -19.02
CA ALA A 216 13.93 -18.97 -19.27
C ALA A 216 14.30 -19.38 -20.70
N ALA A 217 14.22 -18.45 -21.67
CA ALA A 217 14.47 -18.74 -23.09
C ALA A 217 15.94 -18.62 -23.51
N HIS A 218 16.76 -17.89 -22.76
CA HIS A 218 18.21 -17.90 -22.94
C HIS A 218 18.82 -18.72 -21.80
N GLY A 219 19.12 -19.99 -22.09
CA GLY A 219 20.06 -20.77 -21.29
C GLY A 219 21.45 -20.14 -21.37
N SER A 220 21.68 -19.08 -20.61
CA SER A 220 23.00 -18.53 -20.41
C SER A 220 23.70 -19.37 -19.34
N SER A 221 24.61 -20.22 -19.82
CA SER A 221 25.72 -20.77 -19.05
C SER A 221 26.57 -19.61 -18.52
N GLU A 222 26.20 -19.06 -17.37
CA GLU A 222 27.10 -18.29 -16.50
C GLU A 222 27.31 -19.03 -15.18
N PRO A 223 28.53 -18.96 -14.61
CA PRO A 223 28.99 -19.91 -13.62
C PRO A 223 28.34 -19.66 -12.26
N SER A 224 28.04 -20.76 -11.57
CA SER A 224 27.78 -20.92 -10.14
C SER A 224 28.10 -19.69 -9.27
N GLY A 225 27.12 -18.79 -9.17
CA GLY A 225 26.94 -17.85 -8.08
C GLY A 225 25.51 -18.04 -7.57
N SER A 226 25.36 -18.42 -6.30
CA SER A 226 24.08 -18.70 -5.65
C SER A 226 23.16 -17.47 -5.70
N THR A 227 22.39 -17.31 -6.77
CA THR A 227 21.32 -16.31 -6.80
C THR A 227 20.26 -16.79 -5.80
N PRO A 228 20.01 -16.06 -4.70
CA PRO A 228 19.04 -16.49 -3.70
C PRO A 228 17.67 -16.72 -4.35
N SER A 229 16.98 -17.81 -3.98
CA SER A 229 15.68 -18.20 -4.56
C SER A 229 14.67 -17.04 -4.61
N TRP A 230 14.66 -16.20 -3.57
CA TRP A 230 13.79 -15.02 -3.52
C TRP A 230 14.09 -13.98 -4.62
N LYS A 231 15.36 -13.80 -5.04
CA LYS A 231 15.70 -12.90 -6.17
C LYS A 231 15.15 -13.43 -7.49
N LYS A 232 15.11 -14.75 -7.66
CA LYS A 232 14.57 -15.41 -8.86
C LYS A 232 13.06 -15.14 -8.99
N ASN A 233 12.30 -15.41 -7.92
CA ASN A 233 10.86 -15.19 -7.89
C ASN A 233 10.46 -13.71 -8.06
N VAL A 234 11.25 -12.78 -7.52
CA VAL A 234 11.02 -11.34 -7.69
C VAL A 234 11.23 -10.90 -9.14
N MET A 235 12.30 -11.37 -9.81
CA MET A 235 12.59 -11.02 -11.21
C MET A 235 11.58 -11.64 -12.19
N ASP A 236 11.04 -12.82 -11.86
CA ASP A 236 10.07 -13.51 -12.70
C ASP A 236 8.75 -12.75 -12.83
N PHE A 237 8.39 -11.85 -11.92
CA PHE A 237 7.13 -11.11 -11.96
C PHE A 237 7.29 -9.59 -12.02
N ASP A 238 8.50 -9.11 -12.33
CA ASP A 238 8.81 -7.68 -12.26
C ASP A 238 8.26 -6.86 -13.45
N LYS A 239 7.64 -7.52 -14.44
CA LYS A 239 7.17 -6.86 -15.66
C LYS A 239 6.01 -5.89 -15.37
N PRO A 240 6.16 -4.58 -15.62
CA PRO A 240 5.06 -3.65 -15.48
C PRO A 240 4.01 -3.90 -16.58
N TYR A 241 2.77 -4.08 -16.19
CA TYR A 241 1.65 -4.39 -17.11
C TYR A 241 0.48 -3.40 -17.03
N LEU A 242 0.40 -2.64 -15.93
CA LEU A 242 -0.55 -1.55 -15.77
C LEU A 242 -0.23 -0.39 -16.72
N CYS A 243 -1.20 0.49 -16.96
CA CYS A 243 -1.08 1.53 -17.97
C CYS A 243 0.07 2.51 -17.68
N ARG A 244 0.62 3.15 -18.72
CA ARG A 244 1.76 4.09 -18.58
C ARG A 244 1.46 5.28 -17.65
N THR A 245 0.21 5.70 -17.56
CA THR A 245 -0.19 6.80 -16.66
C THR A 245 0.04 6.43 -15.20
N TRP A 246 -0.34 5.20 -14.81
CA TRP A 246 -0.08 4.68 -13.46
C TRP A 246 1.42 4.63 -13.18
N GLN A 247 2.19 4.02 -14.07
CA GLN A 247 3.65 3.90 -13.91
C GLN A 247 4.35 5.25 -13.70
N LYS A 248 3.88 6.31 -14.37
CA LYS A 248 4.46 7.66 -14.27
C LYS A 248 4.20 8.36 -12.94
N ILE A 249 3.18 7.95 -12.18
CA ILE A 249 2.83 8.60 -10.91
C ILE A 249 3.44 7.87 -9.71
N LEU A 250 3.95 6.65 -9.90
CA LEU A 250 4.61 5.88 -8.87
C LEU A 250 5.86 6.59 -8.36
N THR A 251 5.97 6.66 -7.05
CA THR A 251 7.12 7.22 -6.34
C THR A 251 7.89 6.14 -5.59
N HIS A 252 7.15 5.14 -5.08
CA HIS A 252 7.66 4.00 -4.34
C HIS A 252 7.06 2.72 -4.92
N ARG A 253 7.87 1.67 -5.00
CA ARG A 253 7.42 0.34 -5.39
C ARG A 253 8.03 -0.68 -4.43
N LEU A 254 7.16 -1.36 -3.71
CA LEU A 254 7.48 -2.41 -2.75
C LEU A 254 7.14 -3.75 -3.40
N VAL A 255 8.15 -4.58 -3.63
CA VAL A 255 7.96 -5.91 -4.22
C VAL A 255 7.99 -6.95 -3.12
N PHE A 256 6.87 -7.65 -2.96
CA PHE A 256 6.65 -8.66 -1.94
C PHE A 256 6.90 -10.05 -2.50
N SER A 257 7.56 -10.89 -1.70
CA SER A 257 7.73 -12.30 -2.02
C SER A 257 7.64 -13.17 -0.77
N LYS A 258 7.19 -14.40 -0.97
CA LYS A 258 7.08 -15.44 0.07
C LYS A 258 8.27 -16.38 -0.10
N SER A 259 8.99 -16.68 0.98
CA SER A 259 10.05 -17.69 0.92
C SER A 259 9.44 -19.08 0.78
N GLU A 260 9.89 -19.86 -0.20
CA GLU A 260 9.64 -21.30 -0.24
C GLU A 260 10.55 -21.97 0.78
N GLN A 261 9.99 -22.73 1.74
CA GLN A 261 10.76 -23.46 2.73
C GLN A 261 10.96 -24.91 2.29
N SER A 262 12.18 -25.41 2.52
CA SER A 262 12.54 -26.84 2.45
C SER A 262 11.95 -27.61 3.63
N LEU A 263 11.50 -28.85 3.37
CA LEU A 263 10.64 -29.70 4.21
C LEU A 263 11.22 -30.17 5.58
N GLU A 264 12.30 -29.59 6.11
CA GLU A 264 13.12 -30.25 7.16
C GLU A 264 13.26 -29.53 8.53
N ALA A 265 12.42 -28.55 8.91
CA ALA A 265 12.51 -27.94 10.25
C ALA A 265 11.18 -27.94 11.02
N VAL A 266 11.26 -28.22 12.33
CA VAL A 266 10.13 -28.60 13.20
C VAL A 266 9.35 -27.39 13.77
N ASP A 267 9.80 -26.15 13.56
CA ASP A 267 9.19 -24.94 14.13
C ASP A 267 9.11 -23.78 13.10
N GLN A 268 8.52 -24.08 11.93
CA GLN A 268 8.58 -23.27 10.71
C GLN A 268 7.55 -22.12 10.67
N LYS A 269 7.91 -20.93 11.15
CA LYS A 269 7.17 -19.70 10.82
C LYS A 269 7.44 -19.29 9.37
N GLN A 270 6.37 -19.06 8.60
CA GLN A 270 6.45 -18.55 7.23
C GLN A 270 7.15 -17.19 7.19
N VAL A 271 8.22 -17.07 6.40
CA VAL A 271 8.96 -15.81 6.21
C VAL A 271 8.52 -15.15 4.91
N PHE A 272 8.27 -13.84 4.99
CA PHE A 272 8.01 -12.95 3.86
C PHE A 272 9.17 -11.97 3.71
N SER A 273 9.35 -11.46 2.49
CA SER A 273 10.33 -10.41 2.23
C SER A 273 9.69 -9.31 1.38
N VAL A 274 10.13 -8.08 1.63
CA VAL A 274 9.75 -6.92 0.83
C VAL A 274 10.98 -6.13 0.43
N ALA A 275 11.02 -5.72 -0.83
CA ALA A 275 12.06 -4.89 -1.40
C ALA A 275 11.46 -3.56 -1.85
N CYS A 276 11.81 -2.48 -1.16
CA CYS A 276 11.37 -1.13 -1.49
C CYS A 276 12.38 -0.44 -2.41
N SER A 277 11.87 0.06 -3.53
CA SER A 277 12.56 0.98 -4.44
C SER A 277 11.81 2.31 -4.47
N THR A 278 12.54 3.42 -4.51
CA THR A 278 11.96 4.77 -4.54
C THR A 278 12.72 5.65 -5.51
N VAL A 279 12.03 6.64 -6.08
CA VAL A 279 12.63 7.65 -6.96
C VAL A 279 13.54 8.64 -6.20
N ARG A 280 13.45 8.68 -4.86
CA ARG A 280 14.15 9.66 -4.02
C ARG A 280 15.57 9.24 -3.65
N THR A 281 15.79 7.95 -3.39
CA THR A 281 17.07 7.41 -2.93
C THR A 281 17.62 6.41 -3.94
N LYS A 282 18.94 6.39 -4.13
CA LYS A 282 19.59 5.34 -4.92
C LYS A 282 19.70 4.08 -4.08
N GLY A 283 19.11 2.98 -4.53
CA GLY A 283 19.23 1.67 -3.90
C GLY A 283 17.87 1.01 -3.66
N VAL A 284 17.93 -0.18 -3.07
CA VAL A 284 16.76 -0.97 -2.68
C VAL A 284 16.92 -1.32 -1.21
N LYS A 285 15.97 -0.88 -0.37
CA LYS A 285 15.89 -1.34 1.01
C LYS A 285 15.14 -2.65 1.05
N ARG A 286 15.62 -3.59 1.85
CA ARG A 286 15.00 -4.90 2.02
C ARG A 286 14.75 -5.13 3.49
N CYS A 287 13.64 -5.78 3.76
CA CYS A 287 13.39 -6.34 5.07
C CYS A 287 12.62 -7.65 4.92
N THR A 288 12.69 -8.44 5.97
CA THR A 288 11.95 -9.69 6.11
C THR A 288 11.03 -9.57 7.31
N PHE A 289 9.93 -10.31 7.26
CA PHE A 289 8.91 -10.25 8.31
C PHE A 289 8.14 -11.56 8.40
N HIS A 290 7.53 -11.76 9.57
CA HIS A 290 6.52 -12.78 9.81
C HIS A 290 5.15 -12.12 9.96
N VAL A 291 4.11 -12.90 9.66
CA VAL A 291 2.72 -12.55 9.98
C VAL A 291 2.34 -13.33 11.23
N THR A 292 1.93 -12.62 12.28
CA THR A 292 1.47 -13.18 13.56
C THR A 292 0.06 -12.70 13.86
N GLU A 293 -0.54 -13.15 14.96
CA GLU A 293 -1.86 -12.66 15.40
C GLU A 293 -1.87 -11.13 15.59
N GLY A 294 -0.81 -10.56 16.18
CA GLY A 294 -0.62 -9.11 16.34
C GLY A 294 -0.19 -8.35 15.08
N GLY A 295 -0.27 -8.97 13.89
CA GLY A 295 0.06 -8.35 12.60
C GLY A 295 1.48 -8.65 12.14
N VAL A 296 2.12 -7.66 11.49
CA VAL A 296 3.47 -7.82 10.92
C VAL A 296 4.54 -7.64 12.00
N GLN A 297 5.48 -8.59 12.08
CA GLN A 297 6.68 -8.51 12.90
C GLN A 297 7.92 -8.58 12.03
N PHE A 298 8.73 -7.52 12.03
CA PHE A 298 9.97 -7.45 11.28
C PHE A 298 11.07 -8.30 11.92
N ILE A 299 11.92 -8.88 11.07
CA ILE A 299 13.08 -9.66 11.49
C ILE A 299 14.31 -8.75 11.39
N ASP A 300 14.95 -8.46 12.52
CA ASP A 300 16.15 -7.62 12.54
C ASP A 300 17.39 -8.41 12.11
N GLU A 301 18.00 -8.03 10.98
CA GLU A 301 19.23 -8.66 10.48
C GLU A 301 20.47 -8.38 11.36
N LYS A 302 20.37 -7.47 12.34
CA LYS A 302 21.48 -7.07 13.22
C LYS A 302 21.78 -8.04 14.39
N LEU A 303 20.92 -9.03 14.65
CA LEU A 303 21.08 -9.99 15.77
C LEU A 303 21.64 -11.37 15.37
N GLN A 304 22.07 -11.57 14.11
CA GLN A 304 22.63 -12.85 13.63
C GLN A 304 24.15 -12.82 13.39
N LYS A 305 24.92 -12.07 14.18
CA LYS A 305 26.39 -12.19 14.21
C LYS A 305 26.87 -12.80 15.52
#